data_AF-B3LTD9-F1
#
_entry.id   AF-B3LTD9-F1
#
_cell.length_a   1.000
_cell.length_b   1.000
_cell.length_c   1.000
_cell.angle_alpha   90.00
_cell.angle_beta   90.00
_cell.angle_gamma   90.00
#
_symmetry.space_group_name_H-M   'P 1'
#
loop_
_entity.id
_entity.type
_entity.pdbx_description
1 polymer ?
#
loop_
_entity_poly.entity_id
_entity_poly.type
_entity_poly.pdbx_seq_one_letter_code
_entity_poly.pdbx_strand_id
1 'polypeptide(L)'
;MRKPSITITTAKAIITPDYTLIKSHSKYQLPSRFQKLDADSPERSTVVKLFYRRFMRLKPFISNVKMVKDTYRDYVRYKFMKENYELKRYLVFNPDGLRSKIKLELLSNTKCCERILPVTEMQRTLEFVLKSCSYLPETKAQKWDIARDNTYCRQILKNLLTMQYEKYRSILHRGIGHDELDVKFSHLKTTSSPLTKLNKTEKKKIPLFKVFSDFDTTLIYLNETLGTRL
;
A
#
# COMPACT_ATOMS: atom_id res chain seq x y z
N MET A 1 21.33 -26.35 -25.72
CA MET A 1 20.05 -27.08 -25.57
C MET A 1 18.93 -26.09 -25.31
N ARG A 2 17.94 -25.92 -26.22
CA ARG A 2 16.73 -25.14 -25.96
C ARG A 2 15.84 -25.94 -25.01
N LYS A 3 15.58 -25.44 -23.79
CA LYS A 3 14.57 -26.05 -22.90
C LYS A 3 13.23 -26.10 -23.65
N PRO A 4 12.47 -27.21 -23.58
CA PRO A 4 11.15 -27.25 -24.19
C PRO A 4 10.28 -26.18 -23.55
N SER A 5 9.83 -25.20 -24.34
CA SER A 5 8.95 -24.14 -23.87
C SER A 5 7.53 -24.68 -23.76
N ILE A 6 7.20 -25.26 -22.62
CA ILE A 6 5.83 -25.72 -22.35
C ILE A 6 4.95 -24.47 -22.28
N THR A 7 4.03 -24.35 -23.24
CA THR A 7 3.01 -23.30 -23.25
C THR A 7 1.67 -23.93 -22.88
N ILE A 8 1.12 -23.54 -21.73
CA ILE A 8 -0.18 -24.02 -21.27
C ILE A 8 -1.22 -22.97 -21.63
N THR A 9 -2.15 -23.34 -22.51
CA THR A 9 -3.26 -22.48 -22.89
C THR A 9 -4.53 -22.93 -22.19
N THR A 10 -5.17 -22.02 -21.47
CA THR A 10 -6.49 -22.23 -20.85
C THR A 10 -7.50 -21.22 -21.42
N ALA A 11 -8.79 -21.40 -21.09
CA ALA A 11 -9.82 -20.41 -21.43
C ALA A 11 -9.54 -19.03 -20.81
N LYS A 12 -8.78 -18.95 -19.72
CA LYS A 12 -8.58 -17.71 -18.94
C LYS A 12 -7.18 -17.12 -19.07
N ALA A 13 -6.19 -17.91 -19.48
CA ALA A 13 -4.79 -17.49 -19.51
C ALA A 13 -3.95 -18.27 -20.53
N ILE A 14 -2.83 -17.69 -20.94
CA ILE A 14 -1.73 -18.34 -21.65
C ILE A 14 -0.51 -18.28 -20.74
N ILE A 15 0.07 -19.41 -20.40
CA ILE A 15 1.18 -19.53 -19.44
C ILE A 15 2.38 -20.09 -20.18
N THR A 16 3.49 -19.36 -20.15
CA THR A 16 4.82 -19.83 -20.55
C THR A 16 5.66 -20.04 -19.28
N PRO A 17 6.90 -20.58 -19.38
CA PRO A 17 7.77 -20.72 -18.21
C PRO A 17 8.06 -19.39 -17.51
N ASP A 18 8.09 -18.29 -18.27
CA ASP A 18 8.50 -16.98 -17.77
C ASP A 18 7.31 -16.04 -17.49
N TYR A 19 6.21 -16.18 -18.24
CA TYR A 19 5.13 -15.20 -18.23
C TYR A 19 3.74 -15.84 -18.22
N THR A 20 2.78 -15.11 -17.65
CA THR A 20 1.36 -15.47 -17.73
C THR A 20 0.59 -14.30 -18.32
N LEU A 21 -0.06 -14.53 -19.46
CA LEU A 21 -1.01 -13.60 -20.06
C LEU A 21 -2.41 -13.97 -19.60
N ILE A 22 -3.06 -13.08 -18.86
CA ILE A 22 -4.47 -13.22 -18.49
C ILE A 22 -5.35 -12.70 -19.62
N LYS A 23 -6.32 -13.51 -20.09
CA LYS A 23 -7.24 -13.15 -21.17
C LYS A 23 -8.39 -12.23 -20.70
N SER A 24 -8.86 -12.40 -19.46
CA SER A 24 -10.00 -11.66 -18.92
C SER A 24 -9.58 -10.71 -17.79
N HIS A 25 -9.62 -9.41 -18.06
CA HIS A 25 -9.12 -8.37 -17.14
C HIS A 25 -10.20 -7.80 -16.20
N SER A 26 -11.48 -8.06 -16.49
CA SER A 26 -12.63 -7.47 -15.78
C SER A 26 -12.66 -7.76 -14.27
N LYS A 27 -12.01 -8.84 -13.83
CA LYS A 27 -11.92 -9.21 -12.41
C LYS A 27 -10.92 -8.37 -11.62
N TYR A 28 -10.00 -7.69 -12.32
CA TYR A 28 -8.90 -6.93 -11.75
C TYR A 28 -9.11 -5.42 -11.93
N GLN A 29 -9.79 -5.00 -12.99
CA GLN A 29 -10.16 -3.60 -13.24
C GLN A 29 -11.51 -3.23 -12.61
N LEU A 30 -11.68 -1.97 -12.25
CA LEU A 30 -12.96 -1.44 -11.79
C LEU A 30 -13.90 -1.29 -13.00
N PRO A 31 -15.17 -1.74 -12.94
CA PRO A 31 -16.11 -1.54 -14.03
C PRO A 31 -16.37 -0.04 -14.20
N SER A 32 -16.48 0.41 -15.44
CA SER A 32 -16.62 1.84 -15.81
C SER A 32 -17.73 2.56 -15.04
N ARG A 33 -18.86 1.90 -14.77
CA ARG A 33 -19.98 2.49 -14.00
C ARG A 33 -19.61 2.91 -12.57
N PHE A 34 -18.58 2.33 -11.97
CA PHE A 34 -18.16 2.66 -10.60
C PHE A 34 -17.09 3.77 -10.56
N GLN A 35 -16.60 4.24 -11.72
CA GLN A 35 -15.56 5.29 -11.77
C GLN A 35 -16.09 6.67 -11.35
N LYS A 36 -17.41 6.88 -11.40
CA LYS A 36 -18.08 8.16 -11.07
C LYS A 36 -18.81 8.14 -9.72
N LEU A 37 -18.51 7.19 -8.84
CA LEU A 37 -19.20 7.12 -7.55
C LEU A 37 -18.68 8.19 -6.59
N ASP A 38 -19.59 9.06 -6.16
CA ASP A 38 -19.33 10.03 -5.11
C ASP A 38 -19.15 9.34 -3.75
N ALA A 39 -18.34 9.97 -2.91
CA ALA A 39 -17.95 9.47 -1.58
C ALA A 39 -19.14 9.23 -0.63
N ASP A 40 -20.27 9.89 -0.89
CA ASP A 40 -21.49 9.82 -0.09
C ASP A 40 -22.55 8.87 -0.65
N SER A 41 -22.22 8.12 -1.70
CA SER A 41 -23.12 7.10 -2.23
C SER A 41 -23.50 6.07 -1.15
N PRO A 42 -24.79 5.70 -1.03
CA PRO A 42 -25.23 4.62 -0.14
C PRO A 42 -24.53 3.28 -0.46
N GLU A 43 -23.94 3.15 -1.65
CA GLU A 43 -23.16 1.98 -2.06
C GLU A 43 -21.72 1.98 -1.57
N ARG A 44 -21.28 2.96 -0.77
CA ARG A 44 -19.90 3.09 -0.29
C ARG A 44 -19.32 1.78 0.23
N SER A 45 -20.06 1.06 1.09
CA SER A 45 -19.59 -0.22 1.65
C SER A 45 -19.36 -1.29 0.55
N THR A 46 -20.20 -1.30 -0.47
CA THR A 46 -20.08 -2.18 -1.65
C THR A 46 -18.85 -1.81 -2.47
N VAL A 47 -18.59 -0.51 -2.67
CA VAL A 47 -17.41 -0.01 -3.39
C VAL A 47 -16.12 -0.38 -2.65
N VAL A 48 -16.05 -0.18 -1.33
CA VAL A 48 -14.90 -0.61 -0.51
C VAL A 48 -14.63 -2.10 -0.70
N LYS A 49 -15.67 -2.93 -0.56
CA LYS A 49 -15.55 -4.39 -0.75
C LYS A 49 -15.09 -4.75 -2.17
N LEU A 50 -15.54 -4.00 -3.19
CA LEU A 50 -15.12 -4.22 -4.58
C LEU A 50 -13.64 -3.91 -4.79
N PHE A 51 -13.11 -2.83 -4.21
CA PHE A 51 -11.67 -2.54 -4.25
C PHE A 51 -10.87 -3.58 -3.47
N TYR A 52 -11.26 -3.88 -2.23
CA TYR A 52 -10.59 -4.88 -1.39
C TYR A 52 -10.44 -6.22 -2.12
N ARG A 53 -11.53 -6.72 -2.72
CA ARG A 53 -11.52 -7.98 -3.49
C ARG A 53 -10.56 -7.92 -4.68
N ARG A 54 -10.42 -6.78 -5.35
CA ARG A 54 -9.53 -6.63 -6.50
C ARG A 54 -8.06 -6.64 -6.08
N PHE A 55 -7.69 -5.88 -5.05
CA PHE A 55 -6.35 -5.96 -4.48
C PHE A 55 -6.02 -7.39 -4.05
N MET A 56 -6.92 -8.05 -3.32
CA MET A 56 -6.71 -9.43 -2.89
C MET A 56 -6.55 -10.43 -4.05
N ARG A 57 -7.23 -10.21 -5.18
CA ARG A 57 -7.06 -11.01 -6.40
C ARG A 57 -5.71 -10.80 -7.08
N LEU A 58 -5.05 -9.67 -6.86
CA LEU A 58 -3.72 -9.40 -7.41
C LEU A 58 -2.61 -10.13 -6.66
N LYS A 59 -2.86 -10.61 -5.42
CA LYS A 59 -1.90 -11.35 -4.59
C LYS A 59 -1.06 -12.39 -5.35
N PRO A 60 -1.63 -13.25 -6.23
CA PRO A 60 -0.84 -14.26 -6.95
C PRO A 60 0.21 -13.66 -7.90
N PHE A 61 0.00 -12.44 -8.39
CA PHE A 61 0.88 -11.77 -9.36
C PHE A 61 1.93 -10.86 -8.72
N ILE A 62 1.87 -10.65 -7.40
CA ILE A 62 2.80 -9.78 -6.68
C ILE A 62 4.23 -10.35 -6.67
N SER A 63 4.35 -11.65 -6.44
CA SER A 63 5.63 -12.36 -6.34
C SER A 63 5.40 -13.86 -6.48
N ASN A 64 6.42 -14.64 -6.80
CA ASN A 64 6.36 -16.10 -6.68
C ASN A 64 6.64 -16.59 -5.24
N VAL A 65 7.27 -15.75 -4.42
CA VAL A 65 7.67 -16.08 -3.04
C VAL A 65 6.47 -15.99 -2.09
N LYS A 66 6.18 -17.09 -1.37
CA LYS A 66 5.04 -17.19 -0.43
C LYS A 66 5.04 -16.07 0.60
N MET A 67 6.19 -15.83 1.26
CA MET A 67 6.32 -14.80 2.29
C MET A 67 5.90 -13.41 1.78
N VAL A 68 6.33 -13.02 0.57
CA VAL A 68 5.95 -11.73 -0.02
C VAL A 68 4.44 -11.64 -0.33
N LYS A 69 3.82 -12.75 -0.78
CA LYS A 69 2.36 -12.81 -0.99
C LYS A 69 1.59 -12.63 0.33
N ASP A 70 2.10 -13.22 1.41
CA ASP A 70 1.49 -13.11 2.73
C ASP A 70 1.65 -11.69 3.27
N THR A 71 2.83 -11.07 3.14
CA THR A 71 3.03 -9.65 3.47
C THR A 71 2.09 -8.74 2.70
N TYR A 72 1.89 -8.97 1.39
CA TYR A 72 0.94 -8.20 0.60
C TYR A 72 -0.51 -8.37 1.07
N ARG A 73 -0.94 -9.59 1.39
CA ARG A 73 -2.27 -9.83 1.97
C ARG A 73 -2.46 -9.02 3.24
N ASP A 74 -1.48 -9.08 4.13
CA ASP A 74 -1.58 -8.47 5.45
C ASP A 74 -1.50 -6.94 5.36
N TYR A 75 -0.70 -6.43 4.41
CA TYR A 75 -0.72 -5.02 4.00
C TYR A 75 -2.10 -4.56 3.54
N VAL A 76 -2.72 -5.25 2.58
CA VAL A 76 -4.05 -4.89 2.08
C VAL A 76 -5.09 -4.94 3.20
N ARG A 77 -5.03 -5.94 4.09
CA ARG A 77 -5.92 -6.01 5.26
C ARG A 77 -5.71 -4.82 6.19
N TYR A 78 -4.47 -4.49 6.50
CA TYR A 78 -4.12 -3.34 7.33
C TYR A 78 -4.71 -2.04 6.75
N LYS A 79 -4.51 -1.79 5.44
CA LYS A 79 -5.00 -0.59 4.75
C LYS A 79 -6.51 -0.42 4.81
N PHE A 80 -7.26 -1.51 4.65
CA PHE A 80 -8.73 -1.46 4.63
C PHE A 80 -9.38 -1.52 6.01
N MET A 81 -8.72 -2.14 7.00
CA MET A 81 -9.35 -2.41 8.31
C MET A 81 -8.81 -1.55 9.45
N LYS A 82 -7.56 -1.08 9.35
CA LYS A 82 -6.85 -0.46 10.48
C LYS A 82 -6.33 0.93 10.15
N GLU A 83 -5.70 1.13 8.99
CA GLU A 83 -5.00 2.37 8.68
C GLU A 83 -5.92 3.60 8.70
N ASN A 84 -5.58 4.57 9.54
CA ASN A 84 -6.15 5.90 9.48
C ASN A 84 -5.25 6.81 8.64
N TYR A 85 -5.47 6.80 7.32
CA TYR A 85 -4.65 7.56 6.39
C TYR A 85 -4.70 9.07 6.66
N GLU A 86 -5.87 9.61 7.00
CA GLU A 86 -6.02 11.05 7.29
C GLU A 86 -5.20 11.46 8.50
N LEU A 87 -5.17 10.62 9.54
CA LEU A 87 -4.30 10.83 10.69
C LEU A 87 -2.82 10.78 10.28
N LYS A 88 -2.42 9.76 9.52
CA LYS A 88 -1.03 9.60 9.05
C LYS A 88 -0.59 10.82 8.23
N ARG A 89 -1.42 11.24 7.28
CA ARG A 89 -1.24 12.43 6.44
C ARG A 89 -1.16 13.70 7.28
N TYR A 90 -2.06 13.86 8.26
CA TYR A 90 -2.05 15.00 9.16
C TYR A 90 -0.73 15.10 9.94
N LEU A 91 -0.22 13.98 10.46
CA LEU A 91 1.04 13.97 11.21
C LEU A 91 2.25 14.34 10.34
N VAL A 92 2.29 13.89 9.08
CA VAL A 92 3.36 14.27 8.14
C VAL A 92 3.37 15.76 7.82
N PHE A 93 2.20 16.36 7.56
CA PHE A 93 2.09 17.77 7.19
C PHE A 93 2.00 18.74 8.38
N ASN A 94 1.88 18.22 9.60
CA ASN A 94 1.81 19.00 10.83
C ASN A 94 2.71 18.39 11.92
N PRO A 95 4.02 18.25 11.66
CA PRO A 95 4.96 17.56 12.54
C PRO A 95 4.99 18.14 13.96
N ASP A 96 4.83 19.46 14.08
CA ASP A 96 4.92 20.17 15.36
C ASP A 96 3.63 20.08 16.20
N GLY A 97 2.56 19.49 15.67
CA GLY A 97 1.26 19.38 16.36
C GLY A 97 0.56 20.73 16.64
N LEU A 98 1.14 21.85 16.19
CA LEU A 98 0.71 23.21 16.51
C LEU A 98 -0.56 23.66 15.78
N ARG A 99 -0.90 23.03 14.65
CA ARG A 99 -1.96 23.58 13.77
C ARG A 99 -3.38 23.38 14.29
N SER A 100 -3.68 22.25 14.96
CA SER A 100 -4.97 22.02 15.61
C SER A 100 -4.98 20.73 16.46
N LYS A 101 -4.97 20.87 17.79
CA LYS A 101 -5.15 19.72 18.71
C LYS A 101 -6.51 19.04 18.50
N ILE A 102 -7.56 19.84 18.28
CA ILE A 102 -8.93 19.36 18.06
C ILE A 102 -8.99 18.44 16.83
N LYS A 103 -8.37 18.85 15.72
CA LYS A 103 -8.35 18.03 14.49
C LYS A 103 -7.59 16.72 14.70
N LEU A 104 -6.48 16.74 15.44
CA LEU A 104 -5.72 15.53 15.76
C LEU A 104 -6.54 14.54 16.61
N GLU A 105 -7.26 15.02 17.62
CA GLU A 105 -8.12 14.19 18.47
C GLU A 105 -9.28 13.59 17.66
N LEU A 106 -9.95 14.41 16.84
CA LEU A 106 -11.03 13.96 15.96
C LEU A 106 -10.55 12.84 15.04
N LEU A 107 -9.42 13.04 14.36
CA LEU A 107 -8.83 12.04 13.48
C LEU A 107 -8.41 10.78 14.25
N SER A 108 -7.80 10.92 15.41
CA SER A 108 -7.36 9.78 16.23
C SER A 108 -8.53 8.91 16.69
N ASN A 109 -9.69 9.51 16.96
CA ASN A 109 -10.89 8.83 17.43
C ASN A 109 -11.82 8.36 16.31
N THR A 110 -11.52 8.71 15.05
CA THR A 110 -12.35 8.35 13.88
C THR A 110 -12.37 6.82 13.68
N LYS A 111 -13.56 6.22 13.77
CA LYS A 111 -13.74 4.79 13.54
C LYS A 111 -13.55 4.45 12.07
N CYS A 112 -13.19 3.20 11.79
CA CYS A 112 -12.92 2.76 10.42
C CYS A 112 -14.13 2.96 9.48
N CYS A 113 -15.37 2.85 9.98
CA CYS A 113 -16.60 3.04 9.20
C CYS A 113 -16.85 4.51 8.78
N GLU A 114 -16.35 5.47 9.56
CA GLU A 114 -16.57 6.90 9.36
C GLU A 114 -15.59 7.49 8.32
N ARG A 115 -14.44 6.83 8.11
CA ARG A 115 -13.37 7.32 7.22
C ARG A 115 -13.84 7.50 5.79
N ILE A 116 -13.56 8.68 5.22
CA ILE A 116 -13.85 9.01 3.82
C ILE A 116 -13.24 7.95 2.89
N LEU A 117 -14.02 7.48 1.93
CA LEU A 117 -13.55 6.60 0.86
C LEU A 117 -13.19 7.45 -0.37
N PRO A 118 -11.89 7.72 -0.61
CA PRO A 118 -11.51 8.48 -1.79
C PRO A 118 -11.48 7.56 -3.01
N VAL A 119 -12.60 7.44 -3.70
CA VAL A 119 -12.77 6.52 -4.85
C VAL A 119 -11.70 6.75 -5.92
N THR A 120 -11.42 8.00 -6.24
CA THR A 120 -10.40 8.39 -7.24
C THR A 120 -9.00 7.91 -6.84
N GLU A 121 -8.59 8.12 -5.60
CA GLU A 121 -7.27 7.71 -5.13
C GLU A 121 -7.17 6.18 -5.05
N MET A 122 -8.23 5.51 -4.61
CA MET A 122 -8.30 4.05 -4.59
C MET A 122 -8.22 3.44 -5.99
N GLN A 123 -8.83 4.10 -6.98
CA GLN A 123 -8.71 3.69 -8.38
C GLN A 123 -7.28 3.86 -8.88
N ARG A 124 -6.65 5.02 -8.64
CA ARG A 124 -5.26 5.25 -9.02
C ARG A 124 -4.30 4.28 -8.32
N THR A 125 -4.55 3.95 -7.05
CA THR A 125 -3.80 2.90 -6.33
C THR A 125 -3.98 1.53 -6.98
N LEU A 126 -5.20 1.19 -7.41
CA LEU A 126 -5.44 -0.09 -8.09
C LEU A 126 -4.71 -0.16 -9.43
N GLU A 127 -4.75 0.91 -10.21
CA GLU A 127 -3.99 1.04 -11.46
C GLU A 127 -2.49 0.95 -11.23
N PHE A 128 -1.98 1.59 -10.18
CA PHE A 128 -0.58 1.49 -9.76
C PHE A 128 -0.17 0.04 -9.47
N VAL A 129 -0.96 -0.69 -8.67
CA VAL A 129 -0.66 -2.09 -8.34
C VAL A 129 -0.79 -2.97 -9.59
N LEU A 130 -1.75 -2.70 -10.48
CA LEU A 130 -1.85 -3.40 -11.76
C LEU A 130 -0.60 -3.22 -12.63
N LYS A 131 -0.09 -1.99 -12.75
CA LYS A 131 1.17 -1.67 -13.43
C LYS A 131 2.35 -2.43 -12.83
N SER A 132 2.43 -2.46 -11.49
CA SER A 132 3.49 -3.15 -10.75
C SER A 132 3.55 -4.66 -11.04
N CYS A 133 2.41 -5.28 -11.31
CA CYS A 133 2.28 -6.70 -11.64
C CYS A 133 2.32 -7.00 -13.15
N SER A 134 2.25 -5.98 -13.99
CA SER A 134 2.21 -6.13 -15.44
C SER A 134 3.63 -6.14 -16.01
N TYR A 135 3.91 -7.06 -16.93
CA TYR A 135 5.21 -7.14 -17.59
C TYR A 135 5.13 -6.64 -19.04
N LEU A 136 5.98 -5.69 -19.37
CA LEU A 136 6.28 -5.23 -20.71
C LEU A 136 7.81 -5.12 -20.81
N PRO A 137 8.46 -5.76 -21.80
CA PRO A 137 9.90 -5.68 -21.94
C PRO A 137 10.32 -4.27 -22.39
N GLU A 138 11.35 -3.70 -21.74
CA GLU A 138 11.97 -2.40 -22.06
C GLU A 138 12.77 -2.42 -23.38
N THR A 139 12.42 -3.29 -24.33
CA THR A 139 13.12 -3.44 -25.62
C THR A 139 12.32 -2.90 -26.80
N LYS A 140 11.01 -2.65 -26.63
CA LYS A 140 10.16 -2.14 -27.70
C LYS A 140 10.05 -0.62 -27.61
N ALA A 141 10.67 0.08 -28.56
CA ALA A 141 10.66 1.56 -28.61
C ALA A 141 9.26 2.16 -28.42
N GLN A 142 8.24 1.59 -29.08
CA GLN A 142 6.85 2.07 -28.99
C GLN A 142 6.19 1.94 -27.61
N LYS A 143 6.76 1.16 -26.69
CA LYS A 143 6.17 0.91 -25.35
C LYS A 143 7.18 1.09 -24.23
N TRP A 144 8.31 1.74 -24.51
CA TRP A 144 9.38 1.88 -23.53
C TRP A 144 8.90 2.65 -22.30
N ASP A 145 8.18 3.76 -22.48
CA ASP A 145 7.65 4.56 -21.36
C ASP A 145 6.72 3.74 -20.45
N ILE A 146 5.84 2.93 -21.03
CA ILE A 146 4.92 2.07 -20.28
C ILE A 146 5.68 0.96 -19.55
N ALA A 147 6.67 0.36 -20.22
CA ALA A 147 7.52 -0.65 -19.61
C ALA A 147 8.28 -0.07 -18.41
N ARG A 148 8.82 1.14 -18.57
CA ARG A 148 9.57 1.85 -17.53
C ARG A 148 8.69 2.24 -16.35
N ASP A 149 7.49 2.76 -16.62
CA ASP A 149 6.49 3.07 -15.60
C ASP A 149 6.08 1.83 -14.79
N ASN A 150 5.86 0.68 -15.46
CA ASN A 150 5.61 -0.58 -14.77
C ASN A 150 6.79 -1.03 -13.90
N THR A 151 8.03 -0.83 -14.36
CA THR A 151 9.24 -1.11 -13.59
C THR A 151 9.30 -0.24 -12.33
N TYR A 152 9.03 1.06 -12.43
CA TYR A 152 8.98 1.95 -11.26
C TYR A 152 7.88 1.55 -10.27
N CYS A 153 6.66 1.30 -10.75
CA CYS A 153 5.56 0.82 -9.92
C CYS A 153 5.93 -0.47 -9.17
N ARG A 154 6.62 -1.41 -9.84
CA ARG A 154 7.09 -2.67 -9.25
C ARG A 154 8.15 -2.44 -8.17
N GLN A 155 9.12 -1.57 -8.42
CA GLN A 155 10.18 -1.26 -7.45
C GLN A 155 9.60 -0.59 -6.21
N ILE A 156 8.72 0.39 -6.38
CA ILE A 156 8.04 1.07 -5.27
C ILE A 156 7.20 0.09 -4.46
N LEU A 157 6.38 -0.74 -5.12
CA LEU A 157 5.57 -1.74 -4.41
C LEU A 157 6.44 -2.74 -3.64
N LYS A 158 7.57 -3.17 -4.23
CA LYS A 158 8.52 -4.05 -3.53
C LYS A 158 9.05 -3.36 -2.27
N ASN A 159 9.45 -2.11 -2.35
CA ASN A 159 9.94 -1.34 -1.20
C ASN A 159 8.85 -1.19 -0.12
N LEU A 160 7.60 -0.93 -0.52
CA LEU A 160 6.46 -0.88 0.40
C LEU A 160 6.29 -2.19 1.17
N LEU A 161 6.33 -3.32 0.47
CA LEU A 161 6.18 -4.64 1.09
C LEU A 161 7.38 -4.99 1.98
N THR A 162 8.60 -4.65 1.56
CA THR A 162 9.79 -4.81 2.40
C THR A 162 9.65 -4.02 3.70
N MET A 163 9.24 -2.76 3.62
CA MET A 163 9.06 -1.93 4.81
C MET A 163 7.94 -2.42 5.71
N GLN A 164 6.83 -2.92 5.14
CA GLN A 164 5.76 -3.53 5.93
C GLN A 164 6.24 -4.79 6.64
N TYR A 165 7.02 -5.63 5.97
CA TYR A 165 7.62 -6.82 6.57
C TYR A 165 8.56 -6.43 7.72
N GLU A 166 9.41 -5.42 7.53
CA GLU A 166 10.31 -4.96 8.59
C GLU A 166 9.58 -4.34 9.78
N LYS A 167 8.46 -3.62 9.56
CA LYS A 167 7.57 -3.17 10.64
C LYS A 167 7.00 -4.36 11.43
N TYR A 168 6.45 -5.35 10.73
CA TYR A 168 5.91 -6.57 11.36
C TYR A 168 6.99 -7.32 12.16
N ARG A 169 8.18 -7.50 11.57
CA ARG A 169 9.32 -8.15 12.23
C ARG A 169 9.76 -7.37 13.48
N SER A 170 9.75 -6.05 13.41
CA SER A 170 10.10 -5.18 14.54
C SER A 170 9.08 -5.26 15.67
N ILE A 171 7.80 -5.40 15.34
CA ILE A 171 6.73 -5.63 16.33
C ILE A 171 6.98 -6.95 17.07
N LEU A 172 7.18 -8.04 16.32
CA LEU A 172 7.38 -9.37 16.88
C LEU A 172 8.64 -9.49 17.75
N HIS A 173 9.79 -9.02 17.26
CA HIS A 173 11.07 -9.32 17.89
C HIS A 173 11.59 -8.21 18.80
N ARG A 174 11.09 -6.97 18.66
CA ARG A 174 11.58 -5.82 19.45
C ARG A 174 10.53 -5.31 20.44
N GLY A 175 9.37 -5.98 20.52
CA GLY A 175 8.28 -5.61 21.43
C GLY A 175 7.78 -4.18 21.18
N ILE A 176 7.81 -3.72 19.94
CA ILE A 176 7.16 -2.46 19.56
C ILE A 176 5.69 -2.81 19.32
N GLY A 177 4.76 -2.23 20.08
CA GLY A 177 3.35 -2.57 19.93
C GLY A 177 2.85 -2.27 18.52
N HIS A 178 2.08 -3.18 17.93
CA HIS A 178 1.40 -2.96 16.64
C HIS A 178 0.64 -1.62 16.66
N ASP A 179 0.01 -1.28 17.78
CA ASP A 179 -0.75 -0.04 17.93
C ASP A 179 0.12 1.22 17.83
N GLU A 180 1.40 1.18 18.18
CA GLU A 180 2.26 2.36 18.10
C GLU A 180 2.65 2.69 16.66
N LEU A 181 3.06 1.69 15.88
CA LEU A 181 3.52 1.91 14.50
C LEU A 181 2.36 2.00 13.50
N ASP A 182 1.37 1.14 13.61
CA ASP A 182 0.34 0.95 12.57
C ASP A 182 -0.95 1.72 12.87
N VAL A 183 -1.21 2.12 14.13
CA VAL A 183 -2.46 2.81 14.50
C VAL A 183 -2.20 4.25 14.93
N LYS A 184 -1.29 4.45 15.88
CA LYS A 184 -0.99 5.77 16.46
C LYS A 184 0.05 6.56 15.67
N PHE A 185 0.81 5.89 14.80
CA PHE A 185 1.92 6.44 14.04
C PHE A 185 2.91 7.22 14.92
N SER A 186 3.28 6.64 16.07
CA SER A 186 4.12 7.30 17.08
C SER A 186 5.47 7.76 16.51
N HIS A 187 5.99 7.08 15.50
CA HIS A 187 7.22 7.44 14.80
C HIS A 187 7.12 8.74 13.99
N LEU A 188 5.91 9.22 13.66
CA LEU A 188 5.70 10.50 12.95
C LEU A 188 5.50 11.70 13.89
N LYS A 189 5.34 11.47 15.20
CA LYS A 189 5.13 12.55 16.18
C LYS A 189 6.48 13.16 16.57
N THR A 190 6.79 14.32 16.02
CA THR A 190 8.07 15.03 16.23
C THR A 190 8.10 15.75 17.59
N THR A 191 6.93 16.14 18.11
CA THR A 191 6.79 16.95 19.32
C THR A 191 6.01 16.24 20.42
N SER A 192 6.67 15.38 21.20
CA SER A 192 6.39 15.16 22.63
C SER A 192 7.14 13.94 23.14
N SER A 193 8.44 14.07 23.40
CA SER A 193 9.08 13.24 24.44
C SER A 193 8.89 11.69 24.35
N PRO A 194 8.81 11.00 23.20
CA PRO A 194 8.99 9.55 23.27
C PRO A 194 10.48 9.32 23.57
N LEU A 195 11.36 9.91 22.75
CA LEU A 195 12.81 9.70 22.74
C LEU A 195 13.53 10.01 24.05
N THR A 196 13.05 10.98 24.82
CA THR A 196 13.64 11.40 26.11
C THR A 196 13.14 10.59 27.31
N LYS A 197 12.01 9.89 27.22
CA LYS A 197 11.48 9.02 28.28
C LYS A 197 11.71 7.52 28.03
N LEU A 198 12.23 7.16 26.86
CA LEU A 198 12.53 5.79 26.51
C LEU A 198 13.70 5.25 27.36
N ASN A 199 13.46 4.11 28.01
CA ASN A 199 14.44 3.37 28.80
C ASN A 199 15.67 2.98 27.93
N LYS A 200 16.81 2.60 28.52
CA LYS A 200 18.05 2.23 27.78
C LYS A 200 17.79 1.21 26.65
N THR A 201 16.88 0.26 26.86
CA THR A 201 16.44 -0.74 25.87
C THR A 201 15.67 -0.13 24.69
N GLU A 202 14.89 0.91 24.96
CA GLU A 202 14.07 1.60 23.97
C GLU A 202 14.88 2.62 23.16
N LYS A 203 15.97 3.17 23.71
CA LYS A 203 16.92 3.98 22.94
C LYS A 203 17.54 3.23 21.75
N LYS A 204 17.66 1.89 21.84
CA LYS A 204 18.09 1.06 20.69
C LYS A 204 17.08 1.04 19.54
N LYS A 205 15.83 1.44 19.78
CA LYS A 205 14.77 1.48 18.76
C LYS A 205 14.78 2.77 17.93
N ILE A 206 15.48 3.81 18.39
CA ILE A 206 15.48 5.16 17.79
C ILE A 206 15.86 5.18 16.32
N PRO A 207 16.96 4.53 15.87
CA PRO A 207 17.32 4.55 14.46
C PRO A 207 16.24 3.91 13.58
N LEU A 208 15.60 2.86 14.07
CA LEU A 208 14.53 2.16 13.35
C LEU A 208 13.27 3.02 13.22
N PHE A 209 12.87 3.71 14.30
CA PHE A 209 11.75 4.65 14.26
C PHE A 209 12.00 5.77 13.25
N LYS A 210 13.24 6.28 13.17
CA LYS A 210 13.62 7.27 12.16
C LYS A 210 13.45 6.72 10.74
N VAL A 211 13.94 5.51 10.47
CA VAL A 211 13.76 4.87 9.15
C VAL A 211 12.27 4.73 8.79
N PHE A 212 11.42 4.34 9.74
CA PHE A 212 9.98 4.27 9.49
C PHE A 212 9.34 5.65 9.29
N SER A 213 9.80 6.66 10.01
CA SER A 213 9.36 8.05 9.85
C SER A 213 9.71 8.58 8.46
N ASP A 214 10.95 8.44 8.04
CA ASP A 214 11.44 8.92 6.74
C ASP A 214 10.70 8.20 5.59
N PHE A 215 10.49 6.89 5.73
CA PHE A 215 9.76 6.10 4.75
C PHE A 215 8.28 6.53 4.64
N ASP A 216 7.57 6.60 5.77
CA ASP A 216 6.15 6.96 5.78
C ASP A 216 5.92 8.41 5.33
N THR A 217 6.84 9.31 5.68
CA THR A 217 6.84 10.70 5.19
C THR A 217 6.95 10.73 3.67
N THR A 218 7.96 10.05 3.13
CA THR A 218 8.19 9.95 1.67
C THR A 218 6.98 9.34 0.97
N LEU A 219 6.37 8.30 1.56
CA LEU A 219 5.19 7.65 1.00
C LEU A 219 3.98 8.60 0.93
N ILE A 220 3.77 9.43 1.95
CA ILE A 220 2.70 10.43 1.91
C ILE A 220 2.94 11.44 0.79
N TYR A 221 4.16 11.97 0.65
CA TYR A 221 4.49 12.87 -0.47
C TYR A 221 4.28 12.21 -1.85
N LEU A 222 4.70 10.95 -1.99
CA LEU A 222 4.48 10.18 -3.22
C LEU A 222 2.99 10.04 -3.52
N ASN A 223 2.19 9.73 -2.50
CA ASN A 223 0.74 9.62 -2.63
C ASN A 223 0.09 10.94 -3.04
N GLU A 224 0.49 12.09 -2.47
CA GLU A 224 0.00 13.40 -2.91
C GLU A 224 0.34 13.66 -4.38
N THR A 225 1.56 13.30 -4.79
CA THR A 225 2.04 13.54 -6.16
C THR A 225 1.28 12.71 -7.19
N LEU A 226 1.03 11.43 -6.88
CA LEU A 226 0.35 10.50 -7.79
C LEU A 226 -1.18 10.54 -7.64
N GLY A 227 -1.70 11.19 -6.59
CA GLY A 227 -3.07 11.05 -6.14
C GLY A 227 -3.42 9.60 -5.83
N THR A 228 -2.48 8.85 -5.25
CA THR A 228 -2.70 7.49 -4.78
C THR A 228 -2.89 7.46 -3.27
N ARG A 229 -3.28 6.29 -2.77
CA ARG A 229 -3.34 5.97 -1.35
C ARG A 229 -2.70 4.61 -1.14
N LEU A 230 -1.40 4.55 -1.42
CA LEU A 230 -0.56 3.36 -1.26
C LEU A 230 -0.51 2.97 0.19
#